data_AF-A0A7C4PXD5-F1
#
_entry.id   AF-A0A7C4PXD5-F1
#
_cell.length_a   1.000
_cell.length_b   1.000
_cell.length_c   1.000
_cell.angle_alpha   90.00
_cell.angle_beta   90.00
_cell.angle_gamma   90.00
#
_symmetry.space_group_name_H-M   'P 1'
#
loop_
_entity.id
_entity.type
_entity.pdbx_description
1 polymer ?
#
loop_
_entity_poly.entity_id
_entity_poly.type
_entity_poly.pdbx_seq_one_letter_code
_entity_poly.pdbx_strand_id
1 'polypeptide(L)'
;MKNSVIGFIVAAFLLVGAGCGGSAGCPYSCSGHGHCEKPAGEWTCVCDTGYAPSARGDECLAANACTGQTCSGHGVCVIGLDKKPACTCESGYVQSADKLSCLPQGGCSVDADCLSPPAGSCQGSTLTFYSTPGTCGGGQCSYASSTRDCGAVGCCQTRCCLIIPSNSADLGELLPTGLDKTASGSFDTVAGCQAGSALGDCALVAPAGVPRICRCLVDRLTIQNLSLSGEAALAVLAYESVTVSGTLSLAGAGNRGGPGARAPAKNEAAGMFGGAGGSNGTAGGNGGAPALNATIIPLAGGQAGQDGCRARAGGGGGGAVQLSAGVRVTVSGAIHAGGGGGQGGNGQNMSECLGGAGGGSGGSVLLEAPEVTVTGSIYANGGAGGGGGNSAGEFGDGGQDAQNSAIAAVGGDGKDGRGCALYGLTQGGNGGAGAVGDVPGGDGQEFQALQCPDTFDKLGGGGGGGGSGRIRINTRNTCDCAGGTFYPTPKTGRVRE
;
A
#
# COMPACT_ATOMS: atom_id res chain seq x y z
N MET A 1 51.93 -19.16 -22.04
CA MET A 1 52.02 -18.42 -23.32
C MET A 1 50.70 -17.71 -23.57
N LYS A 2 50.70 -16.37 -23.65
CA LYS A 2 49.78 -15.51 -24.44
C LYS A 2 50.12 -14.04 -24.14
N ASN A 3 50.04 -13.20 -25.16
CA ASN A 3 50.27 -11.74 -25.11
C ASN A 3 48.94 -11.06 -24.62
N SER A 4 48.77 -9.79 -24.24
CA SER A 4 49.24 -8.45 -24.68
C SER A 4 48.74 -7.40 -23.63
N VAL A 5 49.01 -6.08 -23.59
CA VAL A 5 49.81 -5.11 -24.38
C VAL A 5 50.26 -3.90 -23.50
N ILE A 6 50.96 -2.93 -24.10
CA ILE A 6 51.47 -1.65 -23.55
C ILE A 6 50.38 -0.64 -23.12
N GLY A 7 50.68 0.26 -22.17
CA GLY A 7 49.99 1.54 -21.97
C GLY A 7 50.77 2.53 -21.10
N PHE A 8 51.37 3.58 -21.69
CA PHE A 8 52.10 4.66 -21.00
C PHE A 8 51.32 5.98 -21.13
N ILE A 9 51.21 6.77 -20.07
CA ILE A 9 50.71 8.16 -20.12
C ILE A 9 51.67 9.04 -19.29
N VAL A 10 52.07 10.18 -19.88
CA VAL A 10 52.87 11.22 -19.23
C VAL A 10 51.97 12.43 -19.00
N ALA A 11 51.95 12.95 -17.76
CA ALA A 11 51.24 14.19 -17.43
C ALA A 11 52.24 15.36 -17.35
N ALA A 12 51.98 16.43 -18.09
CA ALA A 12 52.81 17.63 -18.08
C ALA A 12 52.22 18.70 -17.14
N PHE A 13 53.08 19.31 -16.31
CA PHE A 13 52.76 20.50 -15.51
C PHE A 13 53.12 21.76 -16.30
N LEU A 14 52.30 22.81 -16.21
CA LEU A 14 52.54 24.11 -16.83
C LEU A 14 51.99 25.23 -15.93
N LEU A 15 52.71 26.35 -15.83
CA LEU A 15 52.51 27.34 -14.77
C LEU A 15 51.53 28.47 -15.13
N VAL A 16 50.79 28.90 -14.11
CA VAL A 16 50.24 30.26 -13.92
C VAL A 16 50.32 30.53 -12.41
N GLY A 17 50.67 31.71 -11.89
CA GLY A 17 51.16 32.94 -12.50
C GLY A 17 51.04 34.05 -11.44
N ALA A 18 52.15 34.61 -10.96
CA ALA A 18 52.18 35.47 -9.76
C ALA A 18 52.55 36.93 -10.08
N GLY A 19 51.81 37.89 -9.52
CA GLY A 19 52.04 39.31 -9.72
C GLY A 19 51.89 40.12 -8.42
N CYS A 20 52.98 40.80 -8.06
CA CYS A 20 53.08 42.03 -7.24
C CYS A 20 52.37 42.12 -5.85
N GLY A 21 53.16 42.48 -4.83
CA GLY A 21 52.85 43.73 -4.13
C GLY A 21 52.66 43.75 -2.61
N GLY A 22 53.26 42.86 -1.82
CA GLY A 22 53.15 42.89 -0.35
C GLY A 22 54.46 42.59 0.38
N SER A 23 54.63 43.17 1.58
CA SER A 23 55.81 43.07 2.45
C SER A 23 56.36 41.65 2.60
N ALA A 24 57.68 41.49 2.46
CA ALA A 24 58.33 40.19 2.33
C ALA A 24 58.13 39.27 3.56
N GLY A 25 57.34 38.20 3.37
CA GLY A 25 57.39 36.99 4.19
C GLY A 25 56.08 36.54 4.84
N CYS A 26 55.05 37.39 4.92
CA CYS A 26 53.76 36.97 5.49
C CYS A 26 52.92 36.17 4.46
N PRO A 27 52.32 35.03 4.85
CA PRO A 27 51.45 34.24 3.99
C PRO A 27 49.97 34.69 3.99
N TYR A 28 49.58 35.63 4.86
CA TYR A 28 48.20 36.02 5.12
C TYR A 28 47.84 37.37 4.48
N SER A 29 46.63 37.46 3.92
CA SER A 29 46.04 38.71 3.41
C SER A 29 45.29 39.51 4.47
N CYS A 30 45.17 38.98 5.70
CA CYS A 30 44.40 39.57 6.81
C CYS A 30 42.99 40.02 6.41
N SER A 31 42.36 39.29 5.49
CA SER A 31 41.03 39.57 4.92
C SER A 31 40.85 40.97 4.33
N GLY A 32 41.94 41.71 4.06
CA GLY A 32 41.90 43.11 3.63
C GLY A 32 41.53 44.13 4.72
N HIS A 33 41.50 43.72 5.99
CA HIS A 33 41.05 44.52 7.14
C HIS A 33 42.05 44.48 8.31
N GLY A 34 43.34 44.64 7.97
CA GLY A 34 44.46 44.64 8.90
C GLY A 34 45.80 44.47 8.19
N HIS A 35 46.89 44.50 8.95
CA HIS A 35 48.24 44.23 8.48
C HIS A 35 48.86 43.05 9.24
N CYS A 36 49.86 42.41 8.62
CA CYS A 36 50.48 41.21 9.18
C CYS A 36 51.78 41.54 9.93
N GLU A 37 51.90 41.05 11.16
CA GLU A 37 53.10 41.19 12.01
C GLU A 37 53.66 39.82 12.42
N LYS A 38 54.87 39.81 13.00
CA LYS A 38 55.54 38.56 13.44
C LYS A 38 56.03 38.58 14.90
N PRO A 39 55.15 38.69 15.91
CA PRO A 39 55.56 38.59 17.31
C PRO A 39 56.17 37.22 17.62
N ALA A 40 57.32 37.19 18.29
CA ALA A 40 57.99 35.99 18.80
C ALA A 40 58.33 34.85 17.79
N GLY A 41 58.07 35.02 16.49
CA GLY A 41 58.44 34.07 15.44
C GLY A 41 57.26 33.45 14.65
N GLU A 42 56.02 33.72 15.05
CA GLU A 42 54.81 33.28 14.36
C GLU A 42 54.13 34.49 13.69
N TRP A 43 53.52 34.29 12.51
CA TRP A 43 52.82 35.36 11.79
C TRP A 43 51.40 35.53 12.33
N THR A 44 50.94 36.75 12.53
CA THR A 44 49.57 37.06 12.97
C THR A 44 49.06 38.36 12.36
N CYS A 45 47.75 38.44 12.14
CA CYS A 45 47.08 39.63 11.64
C CYS A 45 46.70 40.60 12.78
N VAL A 46 47.23 41.82 12.70
CA VAL A 46 46.80 42.96 13.51
C VAL A 46 45.67 43.66 12.75
N CYS A 47 44.47 43.61 13.30
CA CYS A 47 43.26 43.97 12.59
C CYS A 47 42.84 45.44 12.76
N ASP A 48 42.19 45.98 11.73
CA ASP A 48 41.61 47.32 11.74
C ASP A 48 40.50 47.47 12.78
N THR A 49 40.22 48.72 13.19
CA THR A 49 39.18 49.01 14.20
C THR A 49 37.81 48.51 13.74
N GLY A 50 37.24 47.56 14.48
CA GLY A 50 35.99 46.86 14.14
C GLY A 50 36.18 45.40 13.74
N TYR A 51 37.43 44.95 13.57
CA TYR A 51 37.81 43.57 13.28
C TYR A 51 38.67 43.00 14.42
N ALA A 52 38.73 41.68 14.50
CA ALA A 52 39.51 40.92 15.46
C ALA A 52 40.17 39.72 14.76
N PRO A 53 41.37 39.29 15.19
CA PRO A 53 42.04 38.14 14.59
C PRO A 53 41.21 36.86 14.77
N SER A 54 41.28 35.97 13.77
CA SER A 54 40.73 34.63 13.85
C SER A 54 41.34 33.83 15.01
N ALA A 55 40.72 32.69 15.36
CA ALA A 55 41.29 31.76 16.34
C ALA A 55 42.64 31.12 15.92
N ARG A 56 43.15 31.43 14.73
CA ARG A 56 44.47 31.03 14.20
C ARG A 56 45.38 32.22 13.87
N GLY A 57 44.91 33.46 14.01
CA GLY A 57 45.66 34.68 13.65
C GLY A 57 45.85 34.93 12.15
N ASP A 58 45.23 34.13 11.28
CA ASP A 58 45.40 34.13 9.81
C ASP A 58 44.43 35.07 9.06
N GLU A 59 43.31 35.45 9.67
CA GLU A 59 42.27 36.29 9.09
C GLU A 59 41.82 37.38 10.07
N CYS A 60 41.33 38.51 9.55
CA CYS A 60 40.64 39.53 10.34
C CYS A 60 39.13 39.39 10.16
N LEU A 61 38.46 38.89 11.20
CA LEU A 61 37.02 38.67 11.23
C LEU A 61 36.33 39.88 11.87
N ALA A 62 35.14 40.26 11.40
CA ALA A 62 34.40 41.37 12.00
C ALA A 62 34.09 41.08 13.48
N ALA A 63 34.51 41.96 14.39
CA ALA A 63 34.38 41.76 15.84
C ALA A 63 32.91 41.71 16.31
N ASN A 64 32.00 42.23 15.48
CA ASN A 64 30.58 41.97 15.49
C ASN A 64 30.18 41.44 14.11
N ALA A 65 29.52 40.28 14.04
CA ALA A 65 29.08 39.69 12.77
C ALA A 65 28.07 40.56 11.99
N CYS A 66 27.43 41.52 12.67
CA CYS A 66 26.52 42.50 12.08
C CYS A 66 27.20 43.77 11.53
N THR A 67 28.53 43.92 11.62
CA THR A 67 29.23 45.08 11.02
C THR A 67 28.94 45.15 9.52
N GLY A 68 28.37 46.27 9.07
CA GLY A 68 27.98 46.50 7.67
C GLY A 68 26.62 45.89 7.25
N GLN A 69 25.95 45.11 8.10
CA GLN A 69 24.65 44.52 7.78
C GLN A 69 23.51 45.53 7.99
N THR A 70 22.87 45.94 6.90
CA THR A 70 21.82 46.98 6.91
C THR A 70 20.40 46.43 7.02
N CYS A 71 20.21 45.11 6.97
CA CYS A 71 18.89 44.45 6.99
C CYS A 71 17.89 45.07 6.02
N SER A 72 18.33 45.38 4.80
CA SER A 72 17.55 46.03 3.75
C SER A 72 16.97 47.41 4.12
N GLY A 73 17.42 48.02 5.23
CA GLY A 73 16.86 49.26 5.78
C GLY A 73 15.59 49.09 6.62
N HIS A 74 15.15 47.85 6.87
CA HIS A 74 13.85 47.53 7.50
C HIS A 74 13.98 46.48 8.62
N GLY A 75 15.08 46.56 9.38
CA GLY A 75 15.34 45.67 10.50
C GLY A 75 16.65 45.98 11.21
N VAL A 76 16.86 45.32 12.35
CA VAL A 76 18.08 45.43 13.17
C VAL A 76 18.82 44.11 13.11
N CYS A 77 20.10 44.13 12.73
CA CYS A 77 20.92 42.92 12.74
C CYS A 77 21.24 42.50 14.19
N VAL A 78 21.03 41.22 14.48
CA VAL A 78 21.39 40.57 15.75
C VAL A 78 22.28 39.36 15.48
N ILE A 79 23.11 38.99 16.45
CA ILE A 79 23.91 37.76 16.37
C ILE A 79 23.05 36.59 16.85
N GLY A 80 22.85 35.58 16.00
CA GLY A 80 22.12 34.36 16.30
C GLY A 80 22.87 33.42 17.26
N LEU A 81 22.18 32.40 17.78
CA LEU A 81 22.75 31.39 18.68
C LEU A 81 23.88 30.56 18.03
N ASP A 82 23.94 30.53 16.70
CA ASP A 82 25.01 29.92 15.90
C ASP A 82 26.17 30.89 15.59
N LYS A 83 26.18 32.08 16.21
CA LYS A 83 27.11 33.19 16.03
C LYS A 83 27.09 33.86 14.63
N LYS A 84 26.08 33.58 13.81
CA LYS A 84 25.90 34.25 12.50
C LYS A 84 25.06 35.53 12.64
N PRO A 85 25.19 36.50 11.72
CA PRO A 85 24.26 37.63 11.67
C PRO A 85 22.89 37.17 11.18
N ALA A 86 21.83 37.75 11.75
CA ALA A 86 20.44 37.55 11.34
C ALA A 86 19.64 38.84 11.57
N CYS A 87 18.71 39.17 10.68
CA CYS A 87 17.98 40.44 10.70
C CYS A 87 16.64 40.34 11.44
N THR A 88 16.47 41.05 12.55
CA THR A 88 15.18 41.21 13.22
C THR A 88 14.38 42.31 12.51
N CYS A 89 13.39 41.91 11.71
CA CYS A 89 12.67 42.81 10.82
C CYS A 89 11.57 43.63 11.51
N GLU A 90 11.29 44.80 10.93
CA GLU A 90 10.23 45.71 11.35
C GLU A 90 8.82 45.20 10.98
N SER A 91 7.78 45.82 11.53
CA SER A 91 6.40 45.44 11.24
C SER A 91 6.07 45.64 9.75
N GLY A 92 5.47 44.63 9.12
CA GLY A 92 5.27 44.59 7.66
C GLY A 92 6.42 43.95 6.87
N TYR A 93 7.50 43.50 7.54
CA TYR A 93 8.64 42.82 6.91
C TYR A 93 8.91 41.44 7.55
N VAL A 94 9.61 40.57 6.83
CA VAL A 94 9.97 39.20 7.22
C VAL A 94 11.41 38.88 6.83
N GLN A 95 12.05 37.94 7.54
CA GLN A 95 13.38 37.44 7.19
C GLN A 95 13.35 36.72 5.84
N SER A 96 14.34 37.01 4.99
CA SER A 96 14.72 36.17 3.85
C SER A 96 15.20 34.78 4.30
N ALA A 97 15.27 33.81 3.38
CA ALA A 97 15.69 32.44 3.70
C ALA A 97 17.13 32.33 4.24
N ASP A 98 18.03 33.24 3.83
CA ASP A 98 19.39 33.37 4.36
C ASP A 98 19.47 34.13 5.70
N LYS A 99 18.36 34.76 6.12
CA LYS A 99 18.18 35.63 7.30
C LYS A 99 18.94 36.97 7.27
N LEU A 100 19.56 37.35 6.15
CA LEU A 100 20.38 38.55 6.03
C LEU A 100 19.63 39.78 5.49
N SER A 101 18.41 39.59 4.99
CA SER A 101 17.55 40.66 4.45
C SER A 101 16.20 40.69 5.15
N CYS A 102 15.57 41.87 5.13
CA CYS A 102 14.18 42.06 5.53
C CYS A 102 13.35 42.40 4.29
N LEU A 103 12.55 41.43 3.84
CA LEU A 103 11.67 41.54 2.69
C LEU A 103 10.28 42.00 3.14
N PRO A 104 9.54 42.81 2.36
CA PRO A 104 8.15 43.12 2.68
C PRO A 104 7.30 41.85 2.83
N GLN A 105 6.24 41.88 3.64
CA GLN A 105 5.30 40.75 3.73
C GLN A 105 4.62 40.52 2.38
N GLY A 106 4.99 39.42 1.71
CA GLY A 106 4.58 39.07 0.34
C GLY A 106 5.54 39.53 -0.76
N GLY A 107 6.70 40.09 -0.41
CA GLY A 107 7.76 40.48 -1.32
C GLY A 107 8.89 39.45 -1.45
N CYS A 108 9.74 39.62 -2.46
CA CYS A 108 10.86 38.74 -2.81
C CYS A 108 12.07 39.54 -3.29
N SER A 109 13.25 38.92 -3.30
CA SER A 109 14.43 39.40 -4.03
C SER A 109 14.91 38.42 -5.10
N VAL A 110 14.55 37.13 -4.99
CA VAL A 110 14.83 36.07 -5.98
C VAL A 110 13.66 35.10 -6.12
N ASP A 111 13.60 34.36 -7.24
CA ASP A 111 12.57 33.32 -7.49
C ASP A 111 12.48 32.27 -6.36
N ALA A 112 13.60 32.01 -5.67
CA ALA A 112 13.68 31.08 -4.56
C ALA A 112 12.90 31.52 -3.30
N ASP A 113 12.50 32.79 -3.18
CA ASP A 113 11.61 33.27 -2.11
C ASP A 113 10.14 32.89 -2.39
N CYS A 114 9.77 32.71 -3.67
CA CYS A 114 8.40 32.53 -4.13
C CYS A 114 7.91 31.08 -3.98
N LEU A 115 7.94 30.55 -2.76
CA LEU A 115 7.55 29.17 -2.42
C LEU A 115 6.12 29.05 -1.87
N SER A 116 5.42 30.17 -1.66
CA SER A 116 4.06 30.22 -1.07
C SER A 116 3.06 30.86 -2.05
N PRO A 117 2.53 30.09 -3.02
CA PRO A 117 1.52 30.59 -3.94
C PRO A 117 0.20 30.95 -3.23
N PRO A 118 -0.66 31.76 -3.87
CA PRO A 118 -2.05 31.90 -3.45
C PRO A 118 -2.77 30.54 -3.39
N ALA A 119 -3.76 30.41 -2.50
CA ALA A 119 -4.63 29.26 -2.50
C ALA A 119 -5.39 29.14 -3.84
N GLY A 120 -5.60 27.91 -4.31
CA GLY A 120 -6.44 27.65 -5.48
C GLY A 120 -7.87 28.15 -5.29
N SER A 121 -8.58 28.43 -6.38
CA SER A 121 -9.94 28.98 -6.35
C SER A 121 -10.87 28.30 -7.34
N CYS A 122 -12.11 28.08 -6.92
CA CYS A 122 -13.15 27.45 -7.73
C CYS A 122 -14.08 28.47 -8.38
N GLN A 123 -14.31 28.32 -9.69
CA GLN A 123 -15.37 29.03 -10.43
C GLN A 123 -16.19 28.03 -11.24
N GLY A 124 -17.38 27.68 -10.74
CA GLY A 124 -18.18 26.59 -11.30
C GLY A 124 -17.48 25.23 -11.08
N SER A 125 -17.30 24.46 -12.15
CA SER A 125 -16.49 23.24 -12.12
C SER A 125 -14.99 23.51 -12.26
N THR A 126 -14.56 24.70 -12.68
CA THR A 126 -13.14 25.00 -12.94
C THR A 126 -12.39 25.34 -11.66
N LEU A 127 -11.35 24.56 -11.36
CA LEU A 127 -10.31 24.87 -10.39
C LEU A 127 -9.20 25.70 -11.05
N THR A 128 -8.89 26.86 -10.50
CA THR A 128 -7.64 27.58 -10.75
C THR A 128 -6.63 27.23 -9.66
N PHE A 129 -5.41 26.86 -10.03
CA PHE A 129 -4.29 26.57 -9.13
C PHE A 129 -3.01 27.22 -9.65
N TYR A 130 -1.96 27.29 -8.83
CA TYR A 130 -0.76 28.09 -9.12
C TYR A 130 0.51 27.23 -9.03
N SER A 131 1.52 27.55 -9.84
CA SER A 131 2.83 26.87 -9.83
C SER A 131 3.60 27.09 -8.52
N THR A 132 4.59 26.24 -8.25
CA THR A 132 5.61 26.50 -7.23
C THR A 132 6.96 25.94 -7.72
N PRO A 133 8.05 26.72 -7.69
CA PRO A 133 8.13 28.13 -7.31
C PRO A 133 7.35 29.08 -8.24
N GLY A 134 7.20 30.32 -7.79
CA GLY A 134 6.84 31.46 -8.63
C GLY A 134 8.07 32.17 -9.21
N THR A 135 7.85 33.30 -9.86
CA THR A 135 8.90 34.18 -10.43
C THR A 135 8.84 35.54 -9.76
N CYS A 136 9.98 36.04 -9.29
CA CYS A 136 10.10 37.33 -8.61
C CYS A 136 10.24 38.46 -9.62
N GLY A 137 9.35 39.45 -9.58
CA GLY A 137 9.36 40.62 -10.47
C GLY A 137 9.00 41.90 -9.72
N GLY A 138 9.84 42.93 -9.80
CA GLY A 138 9.59 44.21 -9.13
C GLY A 138 9.47 44.13 -7.60
N GLY A 139 10.06 43.10 -6.99
CA GLY A 139 9.92 42.82 -5.56
C GLY A 139 8.64 42.06 -5.16
N GLN A 140 7.83 41.59 -6.12
CA GLN A 140 6.62 40.81 -5.88
C GLN A 140 6.68 39.41 -6.51
N CYS A 141 6.13 38.40 -5.83
CA CYS A 141 6.02 37.06 -6.39
C CYS A 141 4.84 36.96 -7.37
N SER A 142 5.15 36.62 -8.62
CA SER A 142 4.18 36.19 -9.62
C SER A 142 4.14 34.65 -9.68
N TYR A 143 2.98 34.07 -9.96
CA TYR A 143 2.80 32.61 -10.02
C TYR A 143 2.03 32.25 -11.29
N ALA A 144 2.51 31.24 -12.03
CA ALA A 144 1.81 30.79 -13.24
C ALA A 144 0.52 30.06 -12.84
N SER A 145 -0.63 30.66 -13.13
CA SER A 145 -1.93 30.02 -12.92
C SER A 145 -2.20 28.96 -13.99
N SER A 146 -2.64 27.79 -13.57
CA SER A 146 -3.20 26.73 -14.42
C SER A 146 -4.65 26.47 -14.04
N THR A 147 -5.46 26.04 -15.00
CA THR A 147 -6.85 25.64 -14.75
C THR A 147 -7.03 24.13 -14.94
N ARG A 148 -7.96 23.55 -14.18
CA ARG A 148 -8.40 22.16 -14.30
C ARG A 148 -9.92 22.18 -14.21
N ASP A 149 -10.61 21.71 -15.24
CA ASP A 149 -12.04 21.41 -15.10
C ASP A 149 -12.20 20.19 -14.19
N CYS A 150 -13.01 20.32 -13.15
CA CYS A 150 -13.40 19.22 -12.27
C CYS A 150 -14.63 18.47 -12.79
N GLY A 151 -15.22 18.89 -13.92
CA GLY A 151 -16.30 18.20 -14.61
C GLY A 151 -17.45 17.81 -13.68
N ALA A 152 -17.87 16.55 -13.76
CA ALA A 152 -19.00 16.02 -13.00
C ALA A 152 -18.81 15.97 -11.47
N VAL A 153 -17.58 16.03 -10.94
CA VAL A 153 -17.39 16.09 -9.48
C VAL A 153 -17.53 17.50 -8.92
N GLY A 154 -17.33 18.54 -9.75
CA GLY A 154 -17.38 19.94 -9.33
C GLY A 154 -16.16 20.37 -8.48
N CYS A 155 -16.13 21.65 -8.13
CA CYS A 155 -14.98 22.28 -7.47
C CYS A 155 -15.31 22.72 -6.03
N CYS A 156 -14.50 22.30 -5.07
CA CYS A 156 -14.66 22.50 -3.63
C CYS A 156 -13.52 23.38 -3.07
N GLN A 157 -13.79 24.67 -2.96
CA GLN A 157 -12.90 25.72 -2.42
C GLN A 157 -11.58 25.89 -3.19
N THR A 158 -10.61 25.00 -2.94
CA THR A 158 -9.21 25.06 -3.40
C THR A 158 -8.79 23.82 -4.21
N ARG A 159 -9.72 22.90 -4.45
CA ARG A 159 -9.50 21.58 -5.09
C ARG A 159 -10.79 21.10 -5.77
N CYS A 160 -10.70 20.08 -6.63
CA CYS A 160 -11.90 19.37 -7.10
C CYS A 160 -12.56 18.62 -5.91
N CYS A 161 -13.88 18.44 -5.92
CA CYS A 161 -14.64 17.74 -4.86
C CYS A 161 -14.44 16.20 -4.84
N LEU A 162 -13.32 15.73 -5.37
CA LEU A 162 -12.89 14.34 -5.41
C LEU A 162 -12.81 13.79 -3.99
N ILE A 163 -13.11 12.51 -3.83
CA ILE A 163 -12.79 11.79 -2.60
C ILE A 163 -11.29 11.53 -2.54
N ILE A 164 -10.72 11.52 -1.33
CA ILE A 164 -9.39 10.98 -1.08
C ILE A 164 -9.55 9.47 -0.79
N PRO A 165 -9.12 8.56 -1.69
CA PRO A 165 -9.27 7.11 -1.49
C PRO A 165 -8.67 6.64 -0.17
N SER A 166 -9.21 5.59 0.45
CA SER A 166 -8.75 5.12 1.77
C SER A 166 -7.25 4.78 1.79
N ASN A 167 -6.75 4.15 0.72
CA ASN A 167 -5.34 3.77 0.55
C ASN A 167 -4.53 4.83 -0.24
N SER A 168 -4.95 6.11 -0.26
CA SER A 168 -4.31 7.16 -1.08
C SER A 168 -2.84 7.47 -0.74
N ALA A 169 -2.38 7.16 0.48
CA ALA A 169 -0.97 7.36 0.86
C ALA A 169 -0.03 6.46 0.04
N ASP A 170 -0.48 5.25 -0.29
CA ASP A 170 0.28 4.27 -1.08
C ASP A 170 -0.08 4.34 -2.57
N LEU A 171 -1.36 4.60 -2.87
CA LEU A 171 -1.89 4.54 -4.24
C LEU A 171 -1.96 5.90 -4.95
N GLY A 172 -1.92 7.02 -4.23
CA GLY A 172 -2.16 8.36 -4.78
C GLY A 172 -3.63 8.72 -4.90
N GLU A 173 -3.91 9.74 -5.71
CA GLU A 173 -5.22 10.39 -5.83
C GLU A 173 -5.99 9.97 -7.09
N LEU A 174 -7.26 10.37 -7.17
CA LEU A 174 -8.06 10.28 -8.39
C LEU A 174 -7.56 11.35 -9.39
N LEU A 175 -7.11 10.93 -10.57
CA LEU A 175 -6.58 11.81 -11.61
C LEU A 175 -7.35 11.60 -12.93
N PRO A 176 -7.64 12.66 -13.70
CA PRO A 176 -8.25 12.54 -15.01
C PRO A 176 -7.23 12.00 -16.02
N THR A 177 -7.68 11.12 -16.91
CA THR A 177 -6.88 10.32 -17.83
C THR A 177 -7.36 10.42 -19.29
N GLY A 178 -8.62 10.80 -19.52
CA GLY A 178 -9.28 10.69 -20.81
C GLY A 178 -9.65 9.25 -21.20
N LEU A 179 -9.53 8.28 -20.28
CA LEU A 179 -9.73 6.87 -20.58
C LEU A 179 -11.12 6.37 -20.18
N ASP A 180 -11.94 6.08 -21.20
CA ASP A 180 -13.11 5.22 -21.09
C ASP A 180 -12.73 3.75 -21.37
N LYS A 181 -13.10 2.83 -20.48
CA LYS A 181 -12.76 1.40 -20.59
C LYS A 181 -13.96 0.50 -20.34
N THR A 182 -14.08 -0.55 -21.13
CA THR A 182 -14.98 -1.69 -20.85
C THR A 182 -14.14 -2.97 -20.74
N ALA A 183 -14.34 -3.73 -19.66
CA ALA A 183 -13.48 -4.85 -19.31
C ALA A 183 -14.26 -6.17 -19.14
N SER A 184 -13.73 -7.23 -19.75
CA SER A 184 -14.28 -8.59 -19.76
C SER A 184 -13.18 -9.61 -20.07
N GLY A 185 -13.43 -10.90 -19.81
CA GLY A 185 -12.49 -11.99 -20.05
C GLY A 185 -11.61 -12.25 -18.82
N SER A 186 -10.30 -12.36 -19.02
CA SER A 186 -9.33 -12.61 -17.95
C SER A 186 -8.28 -11.50 -17.87
N PHE A 187 -7.97 -11.01 -16.66
CA PHE A 187 -6.91 -10.04 -16.43
C PHE A 187 -5.97 -10.51 -15.30
N ASP A 188 -4.69 -10.65 -15.61
CA ASP A 188 -3.69 -10.96 -14.61
C ASP A 188 -3.15 -9.69 -13.95
N THR A 189 -3.25 -9.59 -12.64
CA THR A 189 -2.86 -8.41 -11.85
C THR A 189 -1.34 -8.19 -11.75
N VAL A 190 -0.51 -9.11 -12.27
CA VAL A 190 0.94 -8.90 -12.38
C VAL A 190 1.32 -8.66 -13.83
N ALA A 191 0.93 -9.54 -14.76
CA ALA A 191 1.31 -9.44 -16.18
C ALA A 191 0.49 -8.41 -16.98
N GLY A 192 -0.78 -8.21 -16.63
CA GLY A 192 -1.66 -7.19 -17.24
C GLY A 192 -1.47 -5.79 -16.66
N CYS A 193 -0.68 -5.64 -15.59
CA CYS A 193 -0.59 -4.40 -14.82
C CYS A 193 0.39 -3.37 -15.42
N GLN A 194 0.00 -2.81 -16.56
CA GLN A 194 0.78 -1.85 -17.35
C GLN A 194 -0.09 -0.71 -17.91
N ALA A 195 0.55 0.35 -18.41
CA ALA A 195 -0.15 1.46 -19.05
C ALA A 195 -0.96 1.00 -20.27
N GLY A 196 -2.05 1.70 -20.58
CA GLY A 196 -2.93 1.43 -21.71
C GLY A 196 -3.82 0.18 -21.60
N SER A 197 -3.76 -0.58 -20.50
CA SER A 197 -4.42 -1.89 -20.34
C SER A 197 -5.95 -1.88 -20.48
N ALA A 198 -6.55 -3.07 -20.41
CA ALA A 198 -8.01 -3.26 -20.37
C ALA A 198 -8.70 -2.54 -19.19
N LEU A 199 -7.98 -2.23 -18.10
CA LEU A 199 -8.52 -1.55 -16.92
C LEU A 199 -8.14 -0.07 -16.80
N GLY A 200 -7.41 0.47 -17.79
CA GLY A 200 -6.84 1.82 -17.74
C GLY A 200 -5.31 1.80 -17.64
N ASP A 201 -4.73 2.92 -17.21
CA ASP A 201 -3.30 3.04 -17.02
C ASP A 201 -2.88 2.41 -15.69
N CYS A 202 -2.41 1.16 -15.76
CA CYS A 202 -2.06 0.37 -14.59
C CYS A 202 -0.56 0.38 -14.28
N ALA A 203 -0.22 0.33 -12.99
CA ALA A 203 1.14 0.15 -12.50
C ALA A 203 1.14 -0.68 -11.21
N LEU A 204 2.16 -1.52 -11.04
CA LEU A 204 2.39 -2.24 -9.79
C LEU A 204 2.97 -1.29 -8.72
N VAL A 205 2.27 -1.21 -7.59
CA VAL A 205 2.69 -0.57 -6.35
C VAL A 205 3.05 -1.66 -5.34
N ALA A 206 4.04 -1.42 -4.49
CA ALA A 206 4.46 -2.34 -3.43
C ALA A 206 4.50 -1.62 -2.07
N PRO A 207 3.35 -1.47 -1.39
CA PRO A 207 3.29 -0.83 -0.08
C PRO A 207 3.94 -1.71 1.00
N ALA A 208 4.43 -1.09 2.07
CA ALA A 208 5.11 -1.81 3.13
C ALA A 208 4.15 -2.75 3.90
N GLY A 209 4.52 -4.03 4.03
CA GLY A 209 3.79 -5.01 4.84
C GLY A 209 2.55 -5.63 4.20
N VAL A 210 2.31 -5.43 2.90
CA VAL A 210 1.18 -6.04 2.16
C VAL A 210 1.60 -6.66 0.83
N PRO A 211 0.72 -7.48 0.21
CA PRO A 211 0.86 -7.86 -1.19
C PRO A 211 1.04 -6.65 -2.11
N ARG A 212 1.64 -6.89 -3.28
CA ARG A 212 1.66 -5.92 -4.38
C ARG A 212 0.23 -5.50 -4.73
N ILE A 213 0.05 -4.27 -5.19
CA ILE A 213 -1.24 -3.75 -5.66
C ILE A 213 -1.08 -3.31 -7.10
N CYS A 214 -1.89 -3.87 -7.99
CA CYS A 214 -2.09 -3.31 -9.32
C CYS A 214 -3.02 -2.10 -9.21
N ARG A 215 -2.46 -0.90 -9.31
CA ARG A 215 -3.23 0.35 -9.33
C ARG A 215 -3.50 0.76 -10.76
N CYS A 216 -4.77 0.90 -11.14
CA CYS A 216 -5.21 1.37 -12.45
C CYS A 216 -5.89 2.74 -12.35
N LEU A 217 -5.46 3.69 -13.19
CA LEU A 217 -6.08 5.01 -13.36
C LEU A 217 -6.96 5.00 -14.62
N VAL A 218 -8.15 5.58 -14.53
CA VAL A 218 -9.18 5.57 -15.58
C VAL A 218 -10.20 6.69 -15.32
N ASP A 219 -11.01 7.11 -16.29
CA ASP A 219 -12.09 8.07 -16.05
C ASP A 219 -13.41 7.34 -15.79
N ARG A 220 -13.79 6.42 -16.69
CA ARG A 220 -14.94 5.53 -16.52
C ARG A 220 -14.57 4.08 -16.84
N LEU A 221 -14.88 3.18 -15.91
CA LEU A 221 -14.71 1.74 -16.10
C LEU A 221 -16.04 1.00 -16.02
N THR A 222 -16.42 0.32 -17.10
CA THR A 222 -17.53 -0.66 -17.10
C THR A 222 -16.95 -2.07 -17.06
N ILE A 223 -17.24 -2.82 -15.99
CA ILE A 223 -16.89 -4.23 -15.86
C ILE A 223 -18.11 -5.07 -16.25
N GLN A 224 -17.92 -5.98 -17.20
CA GLN A 224 -18.91 -7.00 -17.56
C GLN A 224 -18.55 -8.30 -16.85
N ASN A 225 -18.21 -9.37 -17.59
CA ASN A 225 -17.75 -10.63 -17.03
C ASN A 225 -16.22 -10.69 -17.07
N LEU A 226 -15.58 -10.37 -15.95
CA LEU A 226 -14.12 -10.28 -15.80
C LEU A 226 -13.63 -11.16 -14.66
N SER A 227 -12.70 -12.07 -14.95
CA SER A 227 -11.99 -12.86 -13.94
C SER A 227 -10.57 -12.32 -13.74
N LEU A 228 -10.16 -12.13 -12.50
CA LEU A 228 -8.84 -11.66 -12.11
C LEU A 228 -7.93 -12.82 -11.67
N SER A 229 -6.66 -12.80 -12.08
CA SER A 229 -5.60 -13.70 -11.62
C SER A 229 -4.36 -12.93 -11.14
N GLY A 230 -3.29 -13.66 -10.78
CA GLY A 230 -2.02 -13.07 -10.34
C GLY A 230 -1.96 -12.86 -8.83
N GLU A 231 -0.80 -12.40 -8.33
CA GLU A 231 -0.54 -12.25 -6.89
C GLU A 231 -0.98 -10.89 -6.32
N ALA A 232 -1.19 -9.87 -7.16
CA ALA A 232 -1.38 -8.50 -6.69
C ALA A 232 -2.87 -8.19 -6.44
N ALA A 233 -3.19 -7.43 -5.39
CA ALA A 233 -4.55 -6.91 -5.22
C ALA A 233 -4.88 -5.93 -6.36
N LEU A 234 -6.16 -5.75 -6.70
CA LEU A 234 -6.56 -4.73 -7.69
C LEU A 234 -7.04 -3.45 -6.98
N ALA A 235 -6.58 -2.28 -7.43
CA ALA A 235 -7.16 -1.00 -7.06
C ALA A 235 -7.46 -0.17 -8.31
N VAL A 236 -8.74 0.09 -8.57
CA VAL A 236 -9.19 1.01 -9.62
C VAL A 236 -9.46 2.37 -9.00
N LEU A 237 -8.80 3.40 -9.51
CA LEU A 237 -8.99 4.80 -9.15
C LEU A 237 -9.62 5.52 -10.37
N ALA A 238 -10.95 5.58 -10.39
CA ALA A 238 -11.72 6.19 -11.47
C ALA A 238 -11.97 7.68 -11.21
N TYR A 239 -11.73 8.54 -12.20
CA TYR A 239 -12.02 9.97 -12.06
C TYR A 239 -13.52 10.24 -11.94
N GLU A 240 -14.35 9.60 -12.76
CA GLU A 240 -15.81 9.75 -12.71
C GLU A 240 -16.49 8.53 -12.07
N SER A 241 -16.37 7.34 -12.67
CA SER A 241 -17.23 6.21 -12.29
C SER A 241 -16.69 4.80 -12.52
N VAL A 242 -17.16 3.87 -11.69
CA VAL A 242 -17.02 2.42 -11.93
C VAL A 242 -18.40 1.76 -11.92
N THR A 243 -18.68 0.94 -12.93
CA THR A 243 -19.93 0.17 -13.05
C THR A 243 -19.63 -1.32 -13.19
N VAL A 244 -20.05 -2.14 -12.23
CA VAL A 244 -20.01 -3.60 -12.31
C VAL A 244 -21.37 -4.11 -12.76
N SER A 245 -21.46 -4.47 -14.04
CA SER A 245 -22.69 -4.86 -14.74
C SER A 245 -22.83 -6.38 -14.96
N GLY A 246 -21.71 -7.11 -14.97
CA GLY A 246 -21.66 -8.58 -14.96
C GLY A 246 -20.90 -9.09 -13.73
N THR A 247 -20.28 -10.27 -13.84
CA THR A 247 -19.45 -10.84 -12.76
C THR A 247 -18.01 -10.28 -12.79
N LEU A 248 -17.61 -9.59 -11.73
CA LEU A 248 -16.22 -9.38 -11.35
C LEU A 248 -15.78 -10.51 -10.41
N SER A 249 -14.95 -11.44 -10.88
CA SER A 249 -14.40 -12.53 -10.07
C SER A 249 -12.96 -12.28 -9.67
N LEU A 250 -12.68 -12.48 -8.39
CA LEU A 250 -11.38 -12.43 -7.73
C LEU A 250 -11.29 -13.52 -6.64
N ALA A 251 -12.08 -14.58 -6.76
CA ALA A 251 -12.15 -15.67 -5.79
C ALA A 251 -10.92 -16.60 -5.85
N GLY A 252 -10.60 -17.23 -4.72
CA GLY A 252 -9.73 -18.40 -4.70
C GLY A 252 -10.47 -19.64 -5.23
N ALA A 253 -9.73 -20.60 -5.78
CA ALA A 253 -10.30 -21.82 -6.37
C ALA A 253 -9.36 -23.03 -6.16
N GLY A 254 -9.81 -23.99 -5.37
CA GLY A 254 -8.95 -24.99 -4.74
C GLY A 254 -7.81 -24.32 -3.97
N ASN A 255 -6.58 -24.77 -4.19
CA ASN A 255 -5.39 -24.18 -3.56
C ASN A 255 -4.88 -22.87 -4.20
N ARG A 256 -5.52 -22.36 -5.26
CA ARG A 256 -5.10 -21.11 -5.91
C ARG A 256 -5.74 -19.93 -5.20
N GLY A 257 -4.92 -19.05 -4.62
CA GLY A 257 -5.39 -17.79 -4.05
C GLY A 257 -5.84 -16.80 -5.14
N GLY A 258 -6.80 -15.95 -4.80
CA GLY A 258 -7.19 -14.80 -5.62
C GLY A 258 -6.16 -13.65 -5.56
N PRO A 259 -6.32 -12.62 -6.40
CA PRO A 259 -5.36 -11.51 -6.50
C PRO A 259 -5.20 -10.76 -5.17
N GLY A 260 -3.98 -10.72 -4.61
CA GLY A 260 -3.71 -10.10 -3.31
C GLY A 260 -4.05 -10.98 -2.10
N ALA A 261 -4.35 -12.27 -2.29
CA ALA A 261 -4.47 -13.22 -1.20
C ALA A 261 -3.15 -13.40 -0.41
N ARG A 262 -3.25 -13.85 0.83
CA ARG A 262 -2.14 -14.02 1.76
C ARG A 262 -1.82 -15.50 2.02
N ALA A 263 -0.54 -15.80 2.19
CA ALA A 263 -0.05 -17.11 2.64
C ALA A 263 -0.66 -17.53 4.01
N PRO A 264 -0.71 -18.84 4.33
CA PRO A 264 -1.17 -19.30 5.64
C PRO A 264 -0.25 -18.81 6.77
N ALA A 265 -0.80 -18.61 7.98
CA ALA A 265 -0.04 -18.13 9.16
C ALA A 265 0.61 -19.26 9.98
N LYS A 266 0.43 -20.52 9.57
CA LYS A 266 1.01 -21.71 10.19
C LYS A 266 1.62 -22.57 9.08
N ASN A 267 2.71 -23.26 9.39
CA ASN A 267 3.29 -24.31 8.54
C ASN A 267 2.31 -25.50 8.40
N GLU A 268 2.65 -26.54 7.63
CA GLU A 268 1.84 -27.75 7.48
C GLU A 268 1.26 -28.29 8.81
N ALA A 269 0.04 -28.81 8.76
CA ALA A 269 -0.62 -29.45 9.89
C ALA A 269 0.15 -30.69 10.35
N ALA A 270 0.39 -30.79 11.67
CA ALA A 270 1.20 -31.85 12.24
C ALA A 270 0.45 -33.19 12.27
N GLY A 271 0.72 -34.04 11.28
CA GLY A 271 0.35 -35.45 11.28
C GLY A 271 -1.13 -35.73 11.01
N MET A 272 -1.84 -36.27 12.03
CA MET A 272 -3.21 -36.77 11.88
C MET A 272 -4.26 -35.67 12.08
N PHE A 273 -3.90 -34.51 12.62
CA PHE A 273 -4.81 -33.38 12.79
C PHE A 273 -5.02 -32.61 11.48
N GLY A 274 -6.24 -32.18 11.21
CA GLY A 274 -6.54 -31.36 10.03
C GLY A 274 -6.12 -29.89 10.21
N GLY A 275 -5.68 -29.26 9.13
CA GLY A 275 -5.17 -27.89 9.12
C GLY A 275 -6.23 -26.82 9.45
N ALA A 276 -5.79 -25.73 10.08
CA ALA A 276 -6.64 -24.59 10.39
C ALA A 276 -7.12 -23.83 9.14
N GLY A 277 -8.36 -23.35 9.19
CA GLY A 277 -8.91 -22.49 8.15
C GLY A 277 -8.22 -21.13 8.11
N GLY A 278 -8.07 -20.57 6.91
CA GLY A 278 -7.59 -19.20 6.72
C GLY A 278 -8.56 -18.20 7.37
N SER A 279 -8.08 -17.00 7.71
CA SER A 279 -8.87 -15.97 8.40
C SER A 279 -8.74 -14.58 7.75
N ASN A 280 -9.85 -13.82 7.66
CA ASN A 280 -9.87 -12.45 7.12
C ASN A 280 -10.77 -11.51 7.92
N GLY A 281 -12.09 -11.57 7.73
CA GLY A 281 -13.08 -10.84 8.55
C GLY A 281 -13.56 -11.65 9.75
N THR A 282 -13.66 -12.97 9.62
CA THR A 282 -13.86 -13.89 10.76
C THR A 282 -12.72 -14.90 10.88
N ALA A 283 -12.71 -15.63 11.99
CA ALA A 283 -11.83 -16.76 12.23
C ALA A 283 -12.17 -17.94 11.31
N GLY A 284 -11.16 -18.68 10.86
CA GLY A 284 -11.32 -20.03 10.33
C GLY A 284 -11.30 -21.11 11.42
N GLY A 285 -11.79 -22.30 11.10
CA GLY A 285 -11.85 -23.44 12.02
C GLY A 285 -10.48 -24.02 12.40
N ASN A 286 -10.49 -24.94 13.35
CA ASN A 286 -9.34 -25.56 14.03
C ASN A 286 -8.38 -24.51 14.62
N GLY A 287 -8.94 -23.47 15.24
CA GLY A 287 -8.18 -22.39 15.85
C GLY A 287 -7.43 -21.50 14.84
N GLY A 288 -8.11 -21.11 13.76
CA GLY A 288 -7.72 -19.96 12.94
C GLY A 288 -7.90 -18.67 13.75
N ALA A 289 -6.86 -17.85 13.86
CA ALA A 289 -6.96 -16.58 14.59
C ALA A 289 -7.68 -15.54 13.69
N PRO A 290 -8.75 -14.87 14.16
CA PRO A 290 -9.46 -13.87 13.37
C PRO A 290 -8.48 -12.75 12.98
N ALA A 291 -8.43 -12.43 11.68
CA ALA A 291 -7.44 -11.50 11.19
C ALA A 291 -7.82 -10.02 11.44
N LEU A 292 -6.86 -9.16 11.15
CA LEU A 292 -6.78 -7.73 11.48
C LEU A 292 -8.07 -6.91 11.23
N ASN A 293 -8.28 -5.94 12.13
CA ASN A 293 -9.08 -4.70 12.07
C ASN A 293 -10.10 -4.53 10.90
N ALA A 294 -11.28 -3.99 11.22
CA ALA A 294 -12.35 -3.67 10.27
C ALA A 294 -11.99 -2.62 9.19
N THR A 295 -10.77 -2.08 9.19
CA THR A 295 -10.20 -1.27 8.11
C THR A 295 -9.61 -2.15 7.00
N ILE A 296 -10.09 -1.98 5.77
CA ILE A 296 -9.44 -2.53 4.55
C ILE A 296 -8.31 -1.57 4.12
N ILE A 297 -7.48 -1.19 5.09
CA ILE A 297 -6.30 -0.35 5.00
C ILE A 297 -5.23 -1.03 5.87
N PRO A 298 -4.08 -1.43 5.31
CA PRO A 298 -3.79 -1.50 3.88
C PRO A 298 -4.65 -2.56 3.15
N LEU A 299 -4.77 -2.45 1.82
CA LEU A 299 -5.55 -3.36 0.98
C LEU A 299 -4.88 -4.75 0.88
N ALA A 300 -5.49 -5.78 1.47
CA ALA A 300 -5.03 -7.16 1.40
C ALA A 300 -6.19 -8.15 1.39
N GLY A 301 -6.02 -9.27 0.69
CA GLY A 301 -7.05 -10.29 0.49
C GLY A 301 -7.21 -11.26 1.67
N GLY A 302 -8.03 -12.27 1.40
CA GLY A 302 -8.21 -13.45 2.22
C GLY A 302 -6.90 -14.19 2.40
N GLN A 303 -6.78 -14.86 3.53
CA GLN A 303 -5.69 -15.77 3.85
C GLN A 303 -6.02 -17.19 3.36
N ALA A 304 -5.03 -17.88 2.81
CA ALA A 304 -5.13 -19.30 2.53
C ALA A 304 -5.25 -20.15 3.81
N GLY A 305 -5.89 -21.31 3.69
CA GLY A 305 -5.92 -22.32 4.75
C GLY A 305 -4.55 -22.96 4.99
N GLN A 306 -4.36 -23.53 6.16
CA GLN A 306 -3.16 -24.29 6.51
C GLN A 306 -3.10 -25.58 5.69
N ASP A 307 -1.96 -25.84 5.05
CA ASP A 307 -1.71 -27.10 4.34
C ASP A 307 -1.84 -28.30 5.29
N GLY A 308 -2.44 -29.39 4.81
CA GLY A 308 -2.30 -30.70 5.43
C GLY A 308 -0.90 -31.29 5.18
N CYS A 309 -0.47 -32.23 6.01
CA CYS A 309 0.87 -32.79 5.94
C CYS A 309 1.22 -33.37 4.54
N ARG A 310 2.45 -33.12 4.09
CA ARG A 310 3.02 -33.45 2.77
C ARG A 310 2.41 -32.64 1.62
N ALA A 311 2.46 -31.31 1.75
CA ALA A 311 1.97 -30.34 0.78
C ALA A 311 0.54 -30.63 0.27
N ARG A 312 -0.34 -31.11 1.16
CA ARG A 312 -1.78 -31.20 0.88
C ARG A 312 -2.32 -29.78 0.96
N ALA A 313 -2.32 -29.10 -0.17
CA ALA A 313 -2.43 -27.65 -0.18
C ALA A 313 -3.77 -27.17 0.41
N GLY A 314 -3.68 -26.20 1.31
CA GLY A 314 -4.82 -25.49 1.87
C GLY A 314 -5.56 -24.70 0.81
N GLY A 315 -6.83 -24.40 1.08
CA GLY A 315 -7.66 -23.61 0.18
C GLY A 315 -7.12 -22.19 0.02
N GLY A 316 -7.05 -21.68 -1.21
CA GLY A 316 -6.52 -20.36 -1.49
C GLY A 316 -7.43 -19.25 -0.95
N GLY A 317 -6.87 -18.22 -0.32
CA GLY A 317 -7.66 -17.07 0.12
C GLY A 317 -8.29 -16.32 -1.07
N GLY A 318 -9.47 -15.75 -0.88
CA GLY A 318 -10.07 -14.82 -1.85
C GLY A 318 -9.22 -13.57 -2.04
N GLY A 319 -9.28 -12.92 -3.20
CA GLY A 319 -8.46 -11.75 -3.50
C GLY A 319 -8.87 -10.47 -2.77
N ALA A 320 -8.31 -9.33 -3.18
CA ALA A 320 -8.71 -8.01 -2.77
C ALA A 320 -8.96 -7.08 -3.96
N VAL A 321 -10.04 -6.30 -3.88
CA VAL A 321 -10.34 -5.21 -4.81
C VAL A 321 -10.75 -3.94 -4.08
N GLN A 322 -10.17 -2.82 -4.50
CA GLN A 322 -10.67 -1.47 -4.21
C GLN A 322 -11.21 -0.86 -5.50
N LEU A 323 -12.44 -0.35 -5.46
CA LEU A 323 -13.06 0.44 -6.52
C LEU A 323 -13.37 1.83 -5.94
N SER A 324 -12.53 2.81 -6.23
CA SER A 324 -12.73 4.21 -5.84
C SER A 324 -13.14 5.03 -7.06
N ALA A 325 -14.15 5.89 -6.93
CA ALA A 325 -14.61 6.76 -8.02
C ALA A 325 -14.93 8.18 -7.53
N GLY A 326 -14.68 9.19 -8.36
CA GLY A 326 -14.92 10.59 -8.01
C GLY A 326 -16.40 10.98 -7.94
N VAL A 327 -17.28 10.37 -8.75
CA VAL A 327 -18.73 10.58 -8.73
C VAL A 327 -19.47 9.37 -8.14
N ARG A 328 -19.40 8.20 -8.81
CA ARG A 328 -20.23 7.03 -8.45
C ARG A 328 -19.56 5.67 -8.61
N VAL A 329 -19.86 4.74 -7.70
CA VAL A 329 -19.68 3.29 -7.90
C VAL A 329 -21.04 2.62 -7.97
N THR A 330 -21.28 1.83 -9.02
CA THR A 330 -22.55 1.12 -9.25
C THR A 330 -22.29 -0.37 -9.41
N VAL A 331 -22.97 -1.21 -8.63
CA VAL A 331 -22.88 -2.69 -8.72
C VAL A 331 -24.28 -3.26 -8.94
N SER A 332 -24.59 -3.60 -10.19
CA SER A 332 -25.83 -4.27 -10.60
C SER A 332 -25.61 -5.74 -10.99
N GLY A 333 -24.38 -6.11 -11.35
CA GLY A 333 -23.93 -7.48 -11.54
C GLY A 333 -23.51 -8.14 -10.23
N ALA A 334 -22.31 -8.72 -10.19
CA ALA A 334 -21.83 -9.43 -9.00
C ALA A 334 -20.32 -9.26 -8.78
N ILE A 335 -19.89 -9.22 -7.52
CA ILE A 335 -18.48 -9.22 -7.10
C ILE A 335 -18.21 -10.48 -6.28
N HIS A 336 -17.27 -11.30 -6.72
CA HIS A 336 -16.99 -12.63 -6.17
C HIS A 336 -15.57 -12.68 -5.62
N ALA A 337 -15.44 -12.66 -4.31
CA ALA A 337 -14.18 -12.75 -3.58
C ALA A 337 -14.19 -13.93 -2.59
N GLY A 338 -14.78 -15.06 -2.98
CA GLY A 338 -14.80 -16.27 -2.15
C GLY A 338 -13.41 -16.89 -1.93
N GLY A 339 -13.24 -17.66 -0.86
CA GLY A 339 -12.06 -18.52 -0.65
C GLY A 339 -12.20 -19.91 -1.28
N GLY A 340 -11.09 -20.53 -1.64
CA GLY A 340 -11.06 -21.89 -2.20
C GLY A 340 -11.12 -22.99 -1.13
N GLY A 341 -11.49 -24.20 -1.54
CA GLY A 341 -11.56 -25.39 -0.69
C GLY A 341 -10.20 -26.04 -0.43
N GLY A 342 -10.01 -26.59 0.78
CA GLY A 342 -8.81 -27.33 1.17
C GLY A 342 -8.77 -28.75 0.61
N GLN A 343 -7.58 -29.24 0.25
CA GLN A 343 -7.41 -30.63 -0.18
C GLN A 343 -7.69 -31.63 0.94
N GLY A 344 -8.30 -32.77 0.59
CA GLY A 344 -8.47 -33.88 1.52
C GLY A 344 -7.17 -34.62 1.83
N GLY A 345 -7.17 -35.30 2.97
CA GLY A 345 -6.03 -35.96 3.59
C GLY A 345 -5.42 -37.10 2.76
N ASN A 346 -4.19 -37.47 3.09
CA ASN A 346 -3.45 -38.49 2.36
C ASN A 346 -3.88 -39.91 2.75
N GLY A 347 -3.98 -40.83 1.78
CA GLY A 347 -4.27 -42.25 2.02
C GLY A 347 -3.05 -43.18 1.92
N GLN A 348 -1.88 -42.69 1.50
CA GLN A 348 -0.77 -43.55 1.05
C GLN A 348 0.06 -44.19 2.19
N ASN A 349 -0.51 -45.20 2.88
CA ASN A 349 0.16 -46.21 3.71
C ASN A 349 1.24 -45.69 4.70
N MET A 350 1.11 -44.45 5.17
CA MET A 350 2.14 -43.75 5.94
C MET A 350 1.52 -43.24 7.24
N SER A 351 1.92 -43.88 8.35
CA SER A 351 1.14 -43.96 9.59
C SER A 351 1.03 -42.67 10.43
N GLU A 352 1.23 -41.51 9.83
CA GLU A 352 1.35 -40.24 10.55
C GLU A 352 0.62 -39.08 9.88
N CYS A 353 0.59 -39.00 8.54
CA CYS A 353 0.15 -37.80 7.81
C CYS A 353 -1.15 -38.02 7.04
N LEU A 354 -2.27 -37.91 7.76
CA LEU A 354 -3.61 -38.25 7.27
C LEU A 354 -4.61 -37.09 7.33
N GLY A 355 -4.31 -36.01 8.07
CA GLY A 355 -5.23 -34.88 8.25
C GLY A 355 -5.55 -34.12 6.96
N GLY A 356 -6.79 -33.65 6.83
CA GLY A 356 -7.22 -32.79 5.72
C GLY A 356 -6.70 -31.36 5.83
N ALA A 357 -6.59 -30.65 4.71
CA ALA A 357 -6.12 -29.26 4.67
C ALA A 357 -7.23 -28.26 5.00
N GLY A 358 -6.88 -27.11 5.56
CA GLY A 358 -7.84 -26.05 5.91
C GLY A 358 -8.39 -25.32 4.68
N GLY A 359 -9.61 -24.80 4.78
CA GLY A 359 -10.25 -23.97 3.75
C GLY A 359 -9.69 -22.55 3.71
N GLY A 360 -9.73 -21.93 2.53
CA GLY A 360 -9.31 -20.54 2.33
C GLY A 360 -10.36 -19.54 2.80
N SER A 361 -9.94 -18.42 3.40
CA SER A 361 -10.87 -17.37 3.80
C SER A 361 -11.32 -16.48 2.64
N GLY A 362 -12.50 -15.89 2.79
CA GLY A 362 -13.01 -14.87 1.87
C GLY A 362 -12.11 -13.64 1.77
N GLY A 363 -12.21 -12.96 0.63
CA GLY A 363 -11.41 -11.81 0.22
C GLY A 363 -11.86 -10.46 0.79
N SER A 364 -11.34 -9.38 0.23
CA SER A 364 -11.63 -8.01 0.69
C SER A 364 -12.17 -7.14 -0.45
N VAL A 365 -13.35 -6.54 -0.27
CA VAL A 365 -14.01 -5.65 -1.24
C VAL A 365 -14.21 -4.28 -0.61
N LEU A 366 -13.61 -3.25 -1.21
CA LEU A 366 -13.72 -1.85 -0.78
C LEU A 366 -14.33 -1.01 -1.91
N LEU A 367 -15.50 -0.42 -1.68
CA LEU A 367 -16.17 0.52 -2.59
C LEU A 367 -16.13 1.93 -2.02
N GLU A 368 -15.71 2.93 -2.80
CA GLU A 368 -15.61 4.32 -2.35
C GLU A 368 -16.06 5.31 -3.42
N ALA A 369 -17.10 6.10 -3.17
CA ALA A 369 -17.51 7.24 -4.01
C ALA A 369 -18.51 8.13 -3.27
N PRO A 370 -18.72 9.41 -3.68
CA PRO A 370 -19.81 10.23 -3.15
C PRO A 370 -21.17 9.52 -3.23
N GLU A 371 -21.47 8.87 -4.36
CA GLU A 371 -22.61 7.96 -4.53
C GLU A 371 -22.15 6.50 -4.66
N VAL A 372 -22.73 5.60 -3.86
CA VAL A 372 -22.59 4.15 -4.07
C VAL A 372 -23.98 3.52 -4.18
N THR A 373 -24.20 2.76 -5.24
CA THR A 373 -25.44 2.01 -5.51
C THR A 373 -25.11 0.53 -5.68
N VAL A 374 -25.79 -0.34 -4.92
CA VAL A 374 -25.67 -1.79 -5.04
C VAL A 374 -27.06 -2.42 -5.13
N THR A 375 -27.41 -2.87 -6.32
CA THR A 375 -28.61 -3.67 -6.62
C THR A 375 -28.27 -5.11 -7.01
N GLY A 376 -26.98 -5.39 -7.22
CA GLY A 376 -26.43 -6.70 -7.49
C GLY A 376 -26.01 -7.46 -6.22
N SER A 377 -24.94 -8.25 -6.31
CA SER A 377 -24.48 -9.08 -5.19
C SER A 377 -22.97 -9.00 -4.92
N ILE A 378 -22.57 -9.12 -3.66
CA ILE A 378 -21.16 -9.14 -3.24
C ILE A 378 -20.95 -10.31 -2.27
N TYR A 379 -20.14 -11.28 -2.68
CA TYR A 379 -19.81 -12.48 -1.91
C TYR A 379 -18.33 -12.52 -1.57
N ALA A 380 -18.02 -12.69 -0.29
CA ALA A 380 -16.69 -12.98 0.23
C ALA A 380 -16.79 -14.08 1.31
N ASN A 381 -17.43 -15.20 0.95
CA ASN A 381 -17.55 -16.38 1.82
C ASN A 381 -16.22 -17.15 1.92
N GLY A 382 -16.05 -17.94 2.97
CA GLY A 382 -14.93 -18.87 3.11
C GLY A 382 -15.17 -20.18 2.35
N GLY A 383 -14.09 -20.80 1.87
CA GLY A 383 -14.10 -22.16 1.35
C GLY A 383 -14.00 -23.19 2.48
N ALA A 384 -14.36 -24.44 2.22
CA ALA A 384 -14.42 -25.48 3.23
C ALA A 384 -13.08 -26.23 3.41
N GLY A 385 -12.90 -26.90 4.55
CA GLY A 385 -11.77 -27.79 4.78
C GLY A 385 -11.95 -29.16 4.09
N GLY A 386 -10.84 -29.84 3.80
CA GLY A 386 -10.84 -31.21 3.30
C GLY A 386 -11.07 -32.24 4.42
N GLY A 387 -11.62 -33.40 4.08
CA GLY A 387 -11.78 -34.53 5.00
C GLY A 387 -10.46 -35.25 5.27
N GLY A 388 -10.39 -36.03 6.34
CA GLY A 388 -9.24 -36.88 6.66
C GLY A 388 -9.14 -38.14 5.80
N GLY A 389 -7.92 -38.57 5.49
CA GLY A 389 -7.64 -39.88 4.87
C GLY A 389 -7.44 -40.99 5.91
N ASN A 390 -7.17 -42.21 5.44
CA ASN A 390 -6.91 -43.37 6.29
C ASN A 390 -5.58 -44.07 5.95
N SER A 391 -5.08 -44.94 6.83
CA SER A 391 -3.89 -45.77 6.55
C SER A 391 -4.14 -46.97 5.63
N ALA A 392 -5.39 -47.21 5.23
CA ALA A 392 -5.81 -48.36 4.43
C ALA A 392 -5.63 -48.16 2.91
N GLY A 393 -5.30 -46.94 2.48
CA GLY A 393 -5.06 -46.55 1.09
C GLY A 393 -5.81 -45.30 0.63
N GLU A 394 -6.77 -44.79 1.42
CA GLU A 394 -7.85 -43.95 0.92
C GLU A 394 -7.70 -42.48 1.34
N PHE A 395 -7.90 -41.59 0.36
CA PHE A 395 -7.75 -40.14 0.51
C PHE A 395 -9.07 -39.53 0.97
N GLY A 396 -9.02 -38.58 1.90
CA GLY A 396 -10.17 -37.74 2.22
C GLY A 396 -10.60 -36.91 1.01
N ASP A 397 -11.87 -36.51 0.95
CA ASP A 397 -12.35 -35.65 -0.14
C ASP A 397 -11.95 -34.19 0.08
N GLY A 398 -11.85 -33.43 -1.01
CA GLY A 398 -11.61 -31.99 -0.95
C GLY A 398 -12.83 -31.21 -0.45
N GLY A 399 -12.60 -30.16 0.32
CA GLY A 399 -13.65 -29.19 0.66
C GLY A 399 -14.10 -28.40 -0.57
N GLN A 400 -15.35 -27.92 -0.55
CA GLN A 400 -15.87 -27.06 -1.62
C GLN A 400 -15.24 -25.66 -1.60
N ASP A 401 -15.11 -25.07 -2.79
CA ASP A 401 -14.88 -23.62 -2.94
C ASP A 401 -16.09 -22.83 -2.42
N ALA A 402 -15.84 -21.60 -1.96
CA ALA A 402 -16.86 -20.68 -1.46
C ALA A 402 -17.98 -20.43 -2.50
N GLN A 403 -19.23 -20.67 -2.10
CA GLN A 403 -20.37 -20.48 -2.97
C GLN A 403 -20.81 -19.01 -3.06
N ASN A 404 -21.39 -18.65 -4.21
CA ASN A 404 -21.95 -17.32 -4.50
C ASN A 404 -23.39 -17.22 -3.98
N SER A 405 -23.59 -17.52 -2.70
CA SER A 405 -24.90 -17.73 -2.08
C SER A 405 -24.85 -17.49 -0.57
N ALA A 406 -25.99 -17.69 0.08
CA ALA A 406 -26.11 -17.77 1.54
C ALA A 406 -25.77 -19.16 2.12
N ILE A 407 -25.25 -20.09 1.30
CA ILE A 407 -25.00 -21.49 1.67
C ILE A 407 -23.51 -21.68 1.94
N ALA A 408 -23.19 -22.26 3.09
CA ALA A 408 -21.83 -22.61 3.47
C ALA A 408 -21.22 -23.61 2.48
N ALA A 409 -19.96 -23.40 2.11
CA ALA A 409 -19.20 -24.40 1.37
C ALA A 409 -19.12 -25.68 2.21
N VAL A 410 -19.51 -26.83 1.65
CA VAL A 410 -19.52 -28.09 2.38
C VAL A 410 -18.10 -28.63 2.50
N GLY A 411 -17.71 -29.08 3.70
CA GLY A 411 -16.42 -29.74 3.93
C GLY A 411 -16.33 -31.09 3.23
N GLY A 412 -15.12 -31.53 2.92
CA GLY A 412 -14.89 -32.83 2.31
C GLY A 412 -15.16 -33.96 3.30
N ASP A 413 -15.77 -35.05 2.84
CA ASP A 413 -15.98 -36.24 3.65
C ASP A 413 -14.65 -36.94 3.99
N GLY A 414 -14.52 -37.36 5.25
CA GLY A 414 -13.42 -38.21 5.69
C GLY A 414 -13.59 -39.64 5.17
N LYS A 415 -12.51 -40.42 5.18
CA LYS A 415 -12.57 -41.86 4.88
C LYS A 415 -12.45 -42.69 6.15
N ASP A 416 -13.47 -43.51 6.38
CA ASP A 416 -13.51 -44.48 7.46
C ASP A 416 -12.41 -45.53 7.28
N GLY A 417 -11.89 -46.08 8.38
CA GLY A 417 -11.02 -47.25 8.32
C GLY A 417 -11.81 -48.53 8.03
N ARG A 418 -11.10 -49.65 7.83
CA ARG A 418 -11.73 -50.97 7.63
C ARG A 418 -12.52 -51.47 8.85
N GLY A 419 -12.39 -50.75 9.97
CA GLY A 419 -13.03 -51.08 11.23
C GLY A 419 -12.40 -52.31 11.89
N CYS A 420 -13.02 -52.72 12.99
CA CYS A 420 -12.57 -53.82 13.81
C CYS A 420 -13.77 -54.73 14.11
N ALA A 421 -13.64 -56.03 13.87
CA ALA A 421 -14.75 -56.99 13.87
C ALA A 421 -15.55 -57.08 15.19
N LEU A 422 -15.02 -56.54 16.29
CA LEU A 422 -15.65 -56.48 17.61
C LEU A 422 -16.16 -55.08 18.01
N TYR A 423 -15.75 -54.02 17.31
CA TYR A 423 -15.96 -52.62 17.75
C TYR A 423 -16.56 -51.68 16.68
N GLY A 424 -16.77 -52.16 15.44
CA GLY A 424 -17.41 -51.39 14.37
C GLY A 424 -16.43 -50.70 13.43
N LEU A 425 -16.96 -49.82 12.57
CA LEU A 425 -16.16 -48.97 11.68
C LEU A 425 -15.50 -47.83 12.47
N THR A 426 -14.33 -47.38 12.02
CA THR A 426 -13.61 -46.26 12.62
C THR A 426 -13.79 -45.02 11.74
N GLN A 427 -14.43 -43.96 12.24
CA GLN A 427 -14.87 -42.85 11.38
C GLN A 427 -13.76 -41.82 11.12
N GLY A 428 -13.52 -41.52 9.84
CA GLY A 428 -12.61 -40.44 9.41
C GLY A 428 -13.22 -39.06 9.64
N GLY A 429 -12.41 -38.06 9.98
CA GLY A 429 -12.92 -36.72 10.30
C GLY A 429 -13.36 -35.94 9.06
N ASN A 430 -14.63 -35.55 8.98
CA ASN A 430 -15.12 -34.64 7.92
C ASN A 430 -14.56 -33.23 8.07
N GLY A 431 -14.31 -32.56 6.95
CA GLY A 431 -13.86 -31.17 6.90
C GLY A 431 -14.91 -30.18 7.43
N GLY A 432 -14.43 -29.06 7.98
CA GLY A 432 -15.26 -27.97 8.48
C GLY A 432 -15.84 -27.11 7.37
N ALA A 433 -17.10 -26.70 7.53
CA ALA A 433 -17.81 -25.90 6.54
C ALA A 433 -17.26 -24.46 6.42
N GLY A 434 -17.22 -23.91 5.21
CA GLY A 434 -16.74 -22.56 4.95
C GLY A 434 -17.69 -21.47 5.48
N ALA A 435 -17.13 -20.39 6.01
CA ALA A 435 -17.89 -19.30 6.63
C ALA A 435 -18.81 -18.55 5.67
N VAL A 436 -20.01 -18.20 6.14
CA VAL A 436 -20.97 -17.33 5.44
C VAL A 436 -21.50 -16.28 6.41
N GLY A 437 -21.71 -15.06 5.92
CA GLY A 437 -22.10 -13.95 6.79
C GLY A 437 -20.98 -13.59 7.77
N ASP A 438 -21.35 -13.00 8.90
CA ASP A 438 -20.42 -12.65 10.00
C ASP A 438 -20.12 -13.86 10.93
N VAL A 439 -20.36 -15.10 10.48
CA VAL A 439 -20.09 -16.35 11.22
C VAL A 439 -18.62 -16.78 10.99
N PRO A 440 -17.94 -17.39 11.98
CA PRO A 440 -16.66 -18.09 11.77
C PRO A 440 -16.76 -19.27 10.79
N GLY A 441 -15.62 -19.74 10.29
CA GLY A 441 -15.52 -21.02 9.61
C GLY A 441 -15.70 -22.16 10.61
N GLY A 442 -16.36 -23.25 10.20
CA GLY A 442 -16.57 -24.41 11.06
C GLY A 442 -15.28 -25.17 11.34
N ASP A 443 -15.14 -25.70 12.55
CA ASP A 443 -14.09 -26.68 12.86
C ASP A 443 -14.30 -27.96 12.05
N GLY A 444 -13.20 -28.61 11.67
CA GLY A 444 -13.20 -29.95 11.12
C GLY A 444 -13.30 -30.99 12.24
N GLN A 445 -13.90 -32.14 11.94
CA GLN A 445 -14.12 -33.19 12.92
C GLN A 445 -12.82 -33.90 13.29
N GLU A 446 -12.66 -34.22 14.58
CA GLU A 446 -11.62 -35.15 15.03
C GLU A 446 -11.92 -36.57 14.53
N PHE A 447 -10.87 -37.39 14.41
CA PHE A 447 -10.99 -38.78 13.98
C PHE A 447 -11.34 -39.71 15.16
N GLN A 448 -12.13 -40.75 14.91
CA GLN A 448 -12.54 -41.68 15.98
C GLN A 448 -11.45 -42.72 16.28
N ALA A 449 -10.60 -42.42 17.27
CA ALA A 449 -9.51 -43.27 17.73
C ALA A 449 -9.96 -44.47 18.60
N LEU A 450 -10.69 -45.42 17.99
CA LEU A 450 -11.00 -46.71 18.62
C LEU A 450 -9.73 -47.57 18.76
N GLN A 451 -9.46 -48.04 19.98
CA GLN A 451 -8.26 -48.84 20.29
C GLN A 451 -8.47 -50.32 19.93
N CYS A 452 -8.06 -50.70 18.72
CA CYS A 452 -8.08 -52.08 18.25
C CYS A 452 -6.69 -52.73 18.40
N PRO A 453 -6.50 -53.77 19.25
CA PRO A 453 -5.17 -54.20 19.69
C PRO A 453 -4.17 -54.56 18.58
N ASP A 454 -4.63 -55.19 17.49
CA ASP A 454 -3.76 -55.92 16.56
C ASP A 454 -3.61 -55.24 15.18
N THR A 455 -4.54 -54.34 14.81
CA THR A 455 -4.55 -53.60 13.53
C THR A 455 -5.11 -52.20 13.72
N PHE A 456 -4.24 -51.23 13.95
CA PHE A 456 -4.63 -49.81 14.03
C PHE A 456 -4.70 -49.20 12.63
N ASP A 457 -5.89 -49.22 12.02
CA ASP A 457 -6.18 -48.29 10.93
C ASP A 457 -6.19 -46.87 11.51
N LYS A 458 -5.13 -46.11 11.21
CA LYS A 458 -5.01 -44.70 11.60
C LYS A 458 -5.85 -43.85 10.66
N LEU A 459 -6.34 -42.74 11.19
CA LEU A 459 -7.28 -41.84 10.52
C LEU A 459 -6.84 -40.39 10.66
N GLY A 460 -7.23 -39.58 9.69
CA GLY A 460 -7.08 -38.13 9.72
C GLY A 460 -8.32 -37.43 10.27
N GLY A 461 -8.11 -36.34 11.01
CA GLY A 461 -9.14 -35.34 11.26
C GLY A 461 -9.35 -34.44 10.04
N GLY A 462 -10.54 -33.83 9.95
CA GLY A 462 -10.87 -32.86 8.91
C GLY A 462 -10.18 -31.52 9.13
N GLY A 463 -9.82 -30.84 8.04
CA GLY A 463 -9.36 -29.45 8.09
C GLY A 463 -10.50 -28.50 8.44
N GLY A 464 -10.20 -27.39 9.11
CA GLY A 464 -11.18 -26.34 9.43
C GLY A 464 -11.57 -25.52 8.21
N GLY A 465 -12.83 -25.08 8.13
CA GLY A 465 -13.32 -24.18 7.09
C GLY A 465 -12.73 -22.78 7.23
N GLY A 466 -12.54 -22.08 6.11
CA GLY A 466 -12.04 -20.71 6.09
C GLY A 466 -13.05 -19.71 6.63
N GLY A 467 -12.55 -18.66 7.29
CA GLY A 467 -13.35 -17.52 7.75
C GLY A 467 -13.88 -16.66 6.60
N SER A 468 -14.89 -15.83 6.85
CA SER A 468 -15.44 -14.94 5.83
C SER A 468 -14.53 -13.74 5.62
N GLY A 469 -14.75 -13.05 4.50
CA GLY A 469 -13.98 -11.91 4.04
C GLY A 469 -14.39 -10.59 4.67
N ARG A 470 -14.11 -9.48 3.99
CA ARG A 470 -14.45 -8.12 4.46
C ARG A 470 -15.05 -7.32 3.32
N ILE A 471 -16.26 -6.79 3.50
CA ILE A 471 -16.91 -5.86 2.57
C ILE A 471 -17.02 -4.50 3.25
N ARG A 472 -16.52 -3.45 2.62
CA ARG A 472 -16.57 -2.07 3.11
C ARG A 472 -17.10 -1.11 2.05
N ILE A 473 -17.99 -0.21 2.45
CA ILE A 473 -18.55 0.83 1.58
C ILE A 473 -18.35 2.19 2.25
N ASN A 474 -17.51 3.04 1.67
CA ASN A 474 -17.37 4.44 2.06
C ASN A 474 -18.17 5.32 1.10
N THR A 475 -19.02 6.21 1.61
CA THR A 475 -19.80 7.15 0.77
C THR A 475 -20.04 8.49 1.45
N ARG A 476 -20.29 9.57 0.68
CA ARG A 476 -20.66 10.88 1.22
C ARG A 476 -22.08 10.87 1.80
N ASN A 477 -22.95 10.13 1.12
CA ASN A 477 -24.38 9.97 1.41
C ASN A 477 -24.62 8.63 2.13
N THR A 478 -25.88 8.18 2.23
CA THR A 478 -26.20 6.77 2.48
C THR A 478 -26.03 5.96 1.20
N CYS A 479 -25.50 4.73 1.28
CA CYS A 479 -25.50 3.84 0.11
C CYS A 479 -26.94 3.51 -0.30
N ASP A 480 -27.23 3.57 -1.60
CA ASP A 480 -28.40 2.92 -2.17
C ASP A 480 -28.12 1.42 -2.34
N CYS A 481 -28.08 0.73 -1.20
CA CYS A 481 -27.74 -0.68 -1.06
C CYS A 481 -29.00 -1.56 -0.87
N ALA A 482 -30.20 -1.01 -0.97
CA ALA A 482 -31.45 -1.65 -0.50
C ALA A 482 -31.91 -2.85 -1.34
N GLY A 483 -31.52 -2.90 -2.62
CA GLY A 483 -31.71 -4.08 -3.49
C GLY A 483 -30.54 -5.06 -3.47
N GLY A 484 -29.46 -4.76 -2.77
CA GLY A 484 -28.20 -5.49 -2.84
C GLY A 484 -28.13 -6.71 -1.91
N THR A 485 -27.47 -7.77 -2.37
CA THR A 485 -27.16 -8.96 -1.57
C THR A 485 -25.71 -8.95 -1.11
N PHE A 486 -25.46 -9.20 0.18
CA PHE A 486 -24.11 -9.15 0.75
C PHE A 486 -23.83 -10.31 1.72
N TYR A 487 -22.70 -10.98 1.54
CA TYR A 487 -22.15 -11.92 2.53
C TYR A 487 -20.62 -11.73 2.59
N PRO A 488 -20.02 -11.26 3.71
CA PRO A 488 -20.63 -10.86 4.99
C PRO A 488 -21.40 -9.53 4.95
N THR A 489 -21.97 -9.10 6.09
CA THR A 489 -22.64 -7.80 6.22
C THR A 489 -21.64 -6.66 6.01
N PRO A 490 -21.87 -5.72 5.06
CA PRO A 490 -20.92 -4.67 4.73
C PRO A 490 -20.76 -3.69 5.89
N LYS A 491 -19.53 -3.27 6.17
CA LYS A 491 -19.27 -2.17 7.13
C LYS A 491 -19.26 -0.84 6.37
N THR A 492 -20.12 0.09 6.77
CA THR A 492 -20.24 1.41 6.14
C THR A 492 -19.31 2.45 6.77
N GLY A 493 -19.00 3.50 6.02
CA GLY A 493 -18.29 4.68 6.52
C GLY A 493 -18.46 5.89 5.61
N ARG A 494 -17.86 7.01 5.99
CA ARG A 494 -17.74 8.18 5.11
C ARG A 494 -16.47 8.10 4.27
N VAL A 495 -16.55 8.63 3.04
CA VAL A 495 -15.36 8.99 2.26
C VAL A 495 -14.59 10.12 2.96
N ARG A 496 -13.28 10.19 2.71
CA ARG A 496 -12.47 11.37 3.05
C ARG A 496 -12.56 12.37 1.91
N GLU A 497 -12.47 13.65 2.26
CA GLU A 497 -12.53 14.78 1.32
C GLU A 497 -11.25 15.59 1.37
#